data_AF-A0A4R1RCN3-F1
#
_entry.id   AF-A0A4R1RCN3-F1
#
_cell.length_a   1.000
_cell.length_b   1.000
_cell.length_c   1.000
_cell.angle_alpha   90.00
_cell.angle_beta   90.00
_cell.angle_gamma   90.00
#
_symmetry.space_group_name_H-M   'P 1'
#
loop_
_entity.id
_entity.type
_entity.pdbx_description
1 polymer ?
#
loop_
_entity_poly.entity_id
_entity_poly.type
_entity_poly.pdbx_seq_one_letter_code
_entity_poly.pdbx_strand_id
1 'polypeptide(L)' 'MQNYCKENLNEIKNVLLQLTNEQFTFQSTTLFGATIGQHVRHIIEFYQSVFSGFEAKTINYDNRVRNLSIETDTK' A
#
# COMPACT_ATOMS: atom_id res chain seq x y z
N MET A 1 -6.74 -5.70 17.76
CA MET A 1 -5.63 -5.26 16.86
C MET A 1 -5.69 -5.94 15.50
N GLN A 2 -5.67 -7.28 15.40
CA GLN A 2 -5.77 -7.96 14.10
C GLN A 2 -7.06 -7.64 13.32
N ASN A 3 -8.21 -7.50 14.00
CA ASN A 3 -9.47 -7.16 13.35
C ASN A 3 -9.42 -5.78 12.67
N TYR A 4 -8.89 -4.76 13.35
CA TYR A 4 -8.71 -3.42 12.79
C TYR A 4 -7.79 -3.40 11.56
N CYS A 5 -6.69 -4.17 11.56
CA CYS A 5 -5.82 -4.29 10.38
C CYS A 5 -6.56 -4.89 9.18
N LYS A 6 -7.38 -5.93 9.41
CA LYS A 6 -8.19 -6.56 8.37
C LYS A 6 -9.27 -5.61 7.84
N GLU A 7 -9.95 -4.90 8.74
CA GLU A 7 -10.98 -3.91 8.38
C GLU A 7 -10.38 -2.78 7.53
N ASN A 8 -9.26 -2.18 7.96
CA ASN A 8 -8.56 -1.15 7.18
C ASN A 8 -8.15 -1.63 5.78
N LEU A 9 -7.60 -2.84 5.65
CA LEU A 9 -7.22 -3.39 4.34
C LEU A 9 -8.45 -3.66 3.46
N ASN A 10 -9.57 -4.07 4.04
CA ASN A 10 -10.83 -4.25 3.31
C ASN A 10 -11.41 -2.90 2.84
N GLU A 11 -11.35 -1.86 3.68
CA GLU A 11 -11.78 -0.51 3.28
C GLU A 11 -10.93 0.03 2.12
N ILE A 12 -9.60 -0.11 2.20
CA ILE A 12 -8.70 0.24 1.11
C ILE A 12 -9.08 -0.52 -0.16
N LYS A 13 -9.26 -1.85 -0.07
CA LYS A 13 -9.68 -2.67 -1.21
C LYS A 13 -10.99 -2.18 -1.82
N ASN A 14 -11.99 -1.85 -1.00
CA ASN A 14 -13.28 -1.36 -1.47
C ASN A 14 -13.15 -0.03 -2.22
N VAL A 15 -12.25 0.86 -1.80
CA VAL A 15 -11.93 2.09 -2.52
C VAL A 15 -11.24 1.76 -3.85
N LEU A 16 -10.24 0.87 -3.87
CA LEU A 16 -9.49 0.51 -5.07
C LEU A 16 -10.36 -0.09 -6.18
N LEU A 17 -11.36 -0.91 -5.81
CA LEU A 17 -12.29 -1.50 -6.76
C LEU A 17 -13.16 -0.48 -7.51
N GLN A 18 -13.23 0.76 -7.02
CA GLN A 18 -14.01 1.85 -7.62
C GLN A 18 -13.17 2.77 -8.51
N LEU A 19 -11.83 2.62 -8.52
CA LEU A 19 -10.92 3.50 -9.24
C LEU A 19 -10.51 2.90 -10.58
N THR A 20 -10.38 3.76 -11.60
CA THR A 20 -9.64 3.41 -12.82
C THR A 20 -8.13 3.48 -12.56
N ASN A 21 -7.32 2.80 -13.38
CA ASN A 21 -5.86 2.90 -13.29
C ASN A 21 -5.38 4.35 -13.53
N GLU A 22 -6.08 5.13 -14.34
CA GLU A 22 -5.78 6.56 -14.53
C GLU A 22 -5.99 7.37 -13.24
N GLN A 23 -7.09 7.14 -12.52
CA GLN A 23 -7.33 7.80 -11.23
C GLN A 23 -6.35 7.34 -10.15
N PHE A 24 -5.98 6.06 -10.17
CA PHE A 24 -5.05 5.47 -9.22
C PHE A 24 -3.62 6.00 -9.37
N THR A 25 -3.20 6.24 -10.62
CA THR A 25 -1.88 6.74 -11.00
C THR A 25 -1.82 8.27 -11.15
N PHE A 26 -2.93 8.96 -10.94
CA PHE A 26 -2.98 10.42 -11.06
C PHE A 26 -2.11 11.10 -9.99
N GLN A 27 -1.22 11.98 -10.42
CA GLN A 27 -0.43 12.82 -9.52
C GLN A 27 -1.30 13.93 -8.94
N SER A 28 -1.59 13.85 -7.65
CA SER A 28 -2.49 14.78 -6.97
C SER A 28 -1.69 15.84 -6.23
N THR A 29 -2.02 17.12 -6.47
CA THR A 29 -1.47 18.24 -5.68
C THR A 29 -1.87 18.16 -4.22
N THR A 30 -3.05 17.63 -3.91
CA THR A 30 -3.52 17.36 -2.54
C THR A 30 -2.69 16.28 -1.85
N LEU A 31 -2.09 15.38 -2.61
CA LEU A 31 -1.17 14.35 -2.12
C LEU A 31 0.30 14.76 -2.27
N PHE A 32 0.58 16.07 -2.30
CA PHE A 32 1.95 16.61 -2.44
C PHE A 32 2.68 16.10 -3.70
N GLY A 33 1.94 15.86 -4.78
CA GLY A 33 2.47 15.33 -6.04
C GLY A 33 2.53 13.79 -6.11
N ALA A 34 2.14 13.09 -5.04
CA ALA A 34 2.05 11.64 -5.04
C ALA A 34 0.76 11.11 -5.69
N THR A 35 0.74 9.81 -5.97
CA THR A 35 -0.44 9.09 -6.49
C THR A 35 -1.11 8.26 -5.39
N ILE A 36 -2.37 7.88 -5.59
CA ILE A 36 -3.05 6.93 -4.68
C ILE A 36 -2.27 5.61 -4.64
N GLY A 37 -1.79 5.14 -5.80
CA GLY A 37 -0.98 3.93 -5.90
C GLY A 37 0.31 3.98 -5.07
N GLN A 38 1.00 5.11 -5.02
CA GLN A 38 2.20 5.26 -4.20
C GLN A 38 1.90 5.10 -2.70
N HIS A 39 0.78 5.65 -2.22
CA HIS A 39 0.36 5.48 -0.83
C HIS A 39 -0.08 4.04 -0.53
N VAL A 40 -0.81 3.40 -1.45
CA VAL A 40 -1.28 2.02 -1.29
C VAL A 40 -0.11 1.03 -1.29
N ARG A 41 0.85 1.20 -2.19
CA ARG A 41 2.10 0.43 -2.17
C ARG A 41 2.81 0.57 -0.84
N HIS A 42 2.94 1.81 -0.32
CA HIS A 42 3.59 2.03 0.97
C HIS A 42 2.90 1.27 2.12
N ILE A 43 1.56 1.26 2.13
CA ILE A 43 0.79 0.50 3.13
C ILE A 43 1.05 -1.01 3.00
N ILE A 44 0.96 -1.55 1.78
CA ILE A 44 1.14 -3.00 1.52
C ILE A 44 2.56 -3.43 1.90
N GLU A 45 3.58 -2.68 1.49
CA GLU A 45 4.99 -2.96 1.81
C GLU A 45 5.26 -2.89 3.32
N PHE A 46 4.50 -2.08 4.07
CA PHE A 46 4.59 -2.02 5.53
C PHE A 46 4.16 -3.34 6.17
N TYR A 47 3.02 -3.91 5.72
CA TYR A 47 2.57 -5.24 6.17
C TYR A 47 3.53 -6.35 5.74
N GLN A 48 4.06 -6.30 4.52
CA GLN A 48 5.07 -7.26 4.05
C GLN A 48 6.36 -7.22 4.88
N SER A 49 6.79 -6.03 5.29
CA SER A 49 7.95 -5.85 6.18
C SER A 49 7.71 -6.46 7.56
N VAL A 50 6.49 -6.37 8.08
CA VAL A 50 6.10 -7.04 9.34
C VAL A 50 6.14 -8.56 9.16
N PHE A 51 5.55 -9.09 8.09
CA PHE A 51 5.51 -10.53 7.86
C PHE A 51 6.89 -11.14 7.67
N SER A 52 7.74 -10.53 6.84
CA SER A 52 9.13 -10.95 6.67
C SER A 52 9.97 -10.78 7.94
N GLY A 53 9.69 -9.73 8.73
CA GLY A 53 10.38 -9.45 9.97
C GLY A 53 10.09 -10.45 11.10
N PHE A 54 8.99 -11.20 11.04
CA PHE A 54 8.71 -12.25 12.03
C PHE A 54 9.75 -13.37 12.00
N GLU A 55 10.13 -13.84 10.80
CA GLU A 55 11.16 -14.87 10.65
C GLU A 55 12.54 -14.33 11.07
N ALA A 56 12.85 -13.08 10.69
CA ALA A 56 14.10 -12.41 11.02
C ALA A 56 14.18 -11.87 12.46
N LYS A 57 13.09 -11.96 13.25
CA LYS A 57 12.91 -11.33 14.58
C LYS A 57 13.21 -9.82 14.61
N THR A 58 13.23 -9.17 13.46
CA THR A 58 13.57 -7.76 13.27
C THR A 58 12.73 -7.22 12.13
N ILE A 59 12.05 -6.09 12.35
CA ILE A 59 11.28 -5.41 11.31
C ILE A 59 12.08 -4.18 10.88
N ASN A 60 12.41 -4.08 9.58
CA ASN A 60 13.14 -2.95 9.01
C ASN A 60 12.32 -2.31 7.87
N TYR A 61 11.65 -1.21 8.16
CA TYR A 61 10.81 -0.48 7.20
C TYR A 61 11.59 0.31 6.15
N ASP A 62 12.85 0.63 6.43
CA ASP A 62 13.74 1.32 5.50
C ASP A 62 14.19 0.36 4.39
N ASN A 63 14.38 -0.92 4.73
CA ASN A 63 14.76 -1.98 3.80
C ASN A 63 13.56 -2.73 3.17
N ARG A 64 12.41 -2.06 3.01
CA ARG A 64 11.24 -2.67 2.36
C ARG A 64 11.49 -2.89 0.87
N VAL A 65 10.97 -3.99 0.33
CA VAL A 65 11.05 -4.32 -1.10
C VAL A 65 10.13 -3.39 -1.87
N ARG A 66 10.70 -2.45 -2.65
CA ARG A 66 9.91 -1.46 -3.41
C ARG A 66 9.33 -2.06 -4.69
N ASN A 67 8.16 -2.68 -4.62
CA ASN A 67 7.51 -3.24 -5.80
C ASN A 67 6.64 -2.21 -6.51
N LEU A 68 7.21 -1.55 -7.52
CA LEU A 68 6.55 -0.49 -8.28
C LEU A 68 5.32 -0.95 -9.08
N SER A 69 5.14 -2.25 -9.35
CA SER A 69 3.94 -2.71 -10.04
C SER A 69 2.67 -2.45 -9.24
N ILE A 70 2.78 -2.43 -7.90
CA ILE A 70 1.67 -2.21 -6.97
C ILE A 70 1.12 -0.78 -7.07
N GLU A 71 1.93 0.21 -7.47
CA GLU A 71 1.48 1.60 -7.55
C GLU A 71 0.87 1.97 -8.92
N THR A 72 0.80 1.03 -9.86
CA THR A 72 0.31 1.28 -11.23
C THR A 72 -0.94 0.50 -11.63
N ASP A 73 -1.31 -0.55 -10.89
CA ASP A 73 -2.47 -1.38 -11.19
C ASP A 73 -3.36 -1.56 -9.96
N THR A 74 -4.67 -1.35 -10.13
CA THR A 74 -5.66 -1.55 -9.05
C THR A 74 -6.09 -3.01 -8.89
N LYS A 75 -5.64 -3.92 -9.76
CA LYS A 75 -6.03 -5.34 -9.78
C LYS A 75 -4.90 -6.31 -9.45
#